data_AF-A0A4Q3B2Z1-F1
#
_entry.id   AF-A0A4Q3B2Z1-F1
#
_cell.length_a   1.000
_cell.length_b   1.000
_cell.length_c   1.000
_cell.angle_alpha   90.00
_cell.angle_beta   90.00
_cell.angle_gamma   90.00
#
_symmetry.space_group_name_H-M   'P 1'
#
loop_
_entity.id
_entity.type
_entity.pdbx_description
1 polymer ?
#
loop_
_entity_poly.entity_id
_entity_poly.type
_entity_poly.pdbx_seq_one_letter_code
_entity_poly.pdbx_strand_id
1 'polypeptide(L)'
;MHFFQRLYYFYFYALLAVLFVLLYPAFFFLLKNPENHPKAHKVRQFGCRVLLFLTGIRYKIERQGDIDFKQTYIITPNHTSNLDIFVLLAALPGYFGFM
;
A
#
# COMPACT_ATOMS: atom_id res chain seq x y z
N MET A 1 28.10 -6.34 4.13
CA MET A 1 26.64 -6.53 4.18
C MET A 1 25.85 -5.22 4.18
N HIS A 2 26.28 -4.18 4.90
CA HIS A 2 25.50 -2.93 5.04
C HIS A 2 25.41 -2.03 3.78
N PHE A 3 26.37 -2.08 2.86
CA PHE A 3 26.36 -1.21 1.69
C PHE A 3 25.18 -1.49 0.74
N PHE A 4 25.01 -2.76 0.34
CA PHE A 4 23.88 -3.18 -0.52
C PHE A 4 22.52 -2.95 0.14
N GLN A 5 22.42 -3.13 1.47
CA GLN A 5 21.20 -2.84 2.22
C GLN A 5 20.84 -1.35 2.17
N ARG A 6 21.81 -0.45 2.34
CA ARG A 6 21.58 1.00 2.21
C ARG A 6 21.19 1.37 0.79
N LEU A 7 21.87 0.82 -0.21
CA LEU A 7 21.54 1.07 -1.62
C LEU A 7 20.10 0.64 -1.93
N TYR A 8 19.69 -0.54 -1.47
CA TYR A 8 18.33 -1.03 -1.61
C TYR A 8 17.32 -0.15 -0.87
N TYR A 9 17.65 0.31 0.34
CA TYR A 9 16.82 1.25 1.10
C TYR A 9 16.60 2.54 0.30
N PHE A 10 17.66 3.18 -0.19
CA PHE A 10 17.53 4.39 -1.02
C PHE A 10 16.75 4.13 -2.31
N TYR A 11 17.00 3.00 -2.98
CA TYR A 11 16.25 2.58 -4.16
C TYR A 11 14.74 2.47 -3.87
N PHE A 12 14.36 1.84 -2.76
CA PHE A 12 12.96 1.72 -2.34
C PHE A 12 12.30 3.09 -2.16
N TYR A 13 12.93 4.00 -1.40
CA TYR A 13 12.36 5.32 -1.13
C TYR A 13 12.36 6.24 -2.36
N ALA A 14 13.38 6.15 -3.22
CA ALA A 14 13.40 6.87 -4.48
C ALA A 14 12.25 6.43 -5.37
N LEU A 15 12.01 5.12 -5.48
CA LEU A 15 10.91 4.58 -6.27
C LEU A 15 9.54 4.95 -5.67
N LEU A 16 9.40 4.92 -4.35
CA LEU A 16 8.21 5.40 -3.65
C LEU A 16 7.92 6.86 -4.00
N ALA A 17 8.93 7.73 -3.96
CA ALA A 17 8.79 9.15 -4.31
C ALA A 17 8.38 9.34 -5.77
N VAL A 18 9.01 8.61 -6.70
CA VAL A 18 8.65 8.65 -8.13
C VAL A 18 7.21 8.22 -8.35
N LEU A 19 6.77 7.09 -7.78
CA LEU A 19 5.40 6.63 -7.89
C LEU A 19 4.41 7.63 -7.28
N PHE A 20 4.76 8.25 -6.15
CA PHE A 20 3.91 9.27 -5.54
C PHE A 20 3.74 10.49 -6.46
N VAL A 21 4.82 11.00 -7.05
CA VAL A 21 4.77 12.12 -8.00
C VAL A 21 3.96 11.76 -9.25
N LEU A 22 4.15 10.55 -9.80
CA LEU A 22 3.40 10.09 -10.97
C LEU A 22 1.89 9.94 -10.69
N LEU A 23 1.52 9.48 -9.49
CA LEU A 23 0.13 9.33 -9.09
C LEU A 23 -0.49 10.61 -8.53
N TYR A 24 0.32 11.63 -8.25
CA TYR A 24 -0.12 12.90 -7.66
C TYR A 24 -1.26 13.57 -8.43
N PRO A 25 -1.25 13.67 -9.78
CA PRO A 25 -2.37 14.23 -10.51
C PRO A 25 -3.69 13.50 -10.24
N ALA A 26 -3.66 12.16 -10.20
CA ALA A 26 -4.85 11.36 -9.90
C ALA A 26 -5.35 11.64 -8.46
N PHE A 27 -4.45 11.69 -7.48
CA PHE A 27 -4.82 12.05 -6.11
C PHE A 27 -5.38 13.48 -6.03
N PHE A 28 -4.78 14.44 -6.72
CA PHE A 28 -5.20 15.83 -6.72
C PHE A 28 -6.65 16.01 -7.21
N PHE A 29 -7.08 15.26 -8.23
CA PHE A 29 -8.47 15.31 -8.68
C PHE A 29 -9.42 14.48 -7.80
N LEU A 30 -9.01 13.28 -7.41
CA LEU A 30 -9.89 12.36 -6.66
C LEU A 30 -10.14 12.81 -5.21
N LEU A 31 -9.17 13.45 -4.56
CA LEU A 31 -9.32 13.87 -3.16
C LEU A 31 -10.11 15.18 -2.98
N LYS A 32 -10.53 15.85 -4.06
CA LYS A 32 -11.37 17.06 -3.97
C LYS A 32 -12.80 16.80 -3.53
N ASN A 33 -13.32 15.59 -3.76
CA ASN A 33 -14.67 15.20 -3.37
C ASN A 33 -14.60 13.92 -2.50
N PRO A 34 -15.15 13.93 -1.27
CA PRO A 34 -15.23 12.75 -0.41
C PRO A 34 -15.81 11.49 -1.06
N GLU A 35 -16.74 11.63 -2.00
CA GLU A 35 -17.33 10.50 -2.75
C GLU A 35 -16.30 9.74 -3.59
N ASN A 36 -15.20 10.39 -3.95
CA ASN A 36 -14.11 9.81 -4.72
C ASN A 36 -12.99 9.22 -3.83
N HIS A 37 -13.07 9.33 -2.49
CA HIS A 37 -12.08 8.74 -1.59
C HIS A 37 -11.90 7.23 -1.78
N PRO A 38 -12.95 6.41 -2.01
CA PRO A 38 -12.77 5.00 -2.35
C PRO A 38 -12.00 4.78 -3.66
N LYS A 39 -12.15 5.67 -4.65
CA LYS A 39 -11.37 5.62 -5.89
C LYS A 39 -9.91 6.02 -5.65
N ALA A 40 -9.67 7.07 -4.87
CA ALA A 40 -8.32 7.47 -4.47
C ALA A 40 -7.61 6.33 -3.71
N HIS A 41 -8.33 5.62 -2.85
CA HIS A 41 -7.80 4.46 -2.16
C HIS A 41 -7.41 3.34 -3.12
N LYS A 42 -8.21 3.04 -4.16
CA LYS A 42 -7.84 2.07 -5.20
C LYS A 42 -6.56 2.46 -5.94
N VAL A 43 -6.37 3.76 -6.22
CA VAL A 43 -5.11 4.28 -6.79
C VAL A 43 -3.93 4.05 -5.84
N ARG A 44 -4.13 4.27 -4.54
CA ARG A 44 -3.12 3.96 -3.51
C ARG A 44 -2.76 2.48 -3.47
N GLN A 45 -3.75 1.57 -3.47
CA GLN A 45 -3.54 0.12 -3.52
C GLN A 45 -2.79 -0.30 -4.80
N PHE A 46 -3.12 0.30 -5.93
CA PHE A 46 -2.39 0.09 -7.18
C PHE A 46 -0.92 0.52 -7.06
N GLY A 47 -0.66 1.73 -6.55
CA GLY A 47 0.69 2.24 -6.33
C GLY A 47 1.52 1.33 -5.41
N CYS A 48 0.94 0.82 -4.32
CA CYS A 48 1.62 -0.12 -3.42
C CYS A 48 1.93 -1.45 -4.10
N ARG A 49 1.00 -2.01 -4.90
CA ARG A 49 1.26 -3.24 -5.67
C ARG A 49 2.41 -3.06 -6.68
N VAL A 50 2.44 -1.92 -7.38
CA VAL A 50 3.54 -1.59 -8.30
C VAL A 50 4.86 -1.43 -7.56
N LEU A 51 4.87 -0.73 -6.42
CA LEU A 51 6.07 -0.56 -5.58
C LEU A 51 6.64 -1.90 -5.12
N LEU A 52 5.80 -2.78 -4.56
CA LEU A 52 6.23 -4.11 -4.11
C LEU A 52 6.74 -4.96 -5.26
N PHE A 53 6.08 -4.92 -6.42
CA PHE A 53 6.50 -5.64 -7.61
C PHE A 53 7.89 -5.18 -8.09
N LEU A 54 8.09 -3.87 -8.27
CA LEU A 54 9.34 -3.30 -8.77
C LEU A 54 10.50 -3.47 -7.78
N THR A 55 10.21 -3.45 -6.48
CA THR A 55 11.22 -3.70 -5.43
C THR A 55 11.53 -5.17 -5.24
N GLY A 56 10.77 -6.07 -5.87
CA GLY A 56 10.95 -7.51 -5.75
C GLY A 56 10.43 -8.09 -4.43
N ILE A 57 9.69 -7.30 -3.63
CA ILE A 57 9.09 -7.74 -2.39
C ILE A 57 7.84 -8.55 -2.71
N ARG A 58 7.86 -9.83 -2.37
CA ARG A 58 6.74 -10.76 -2.55
C ARG A 58 6.07 -11.00 -1.21
N TYR A 59 4.74 -11.08 -1.22
CA TYR A 59 3.95 -11.48 -0.06
C TYR A 59 3.03 -12.64 -0.45
N LYS A 60 2.71 -13.47 0.53
CA LYS A 60 1.73 -14.54 0.41
C LYS A 60 0.66 -14.32 1.47
N ILE A 61 -0.59 -14.41 1.05
CA ILE A 61 -1.73 -14.29 1.96
C ILE A 61 -2.12 -15.70 2.39
N GLU A 62 -1.97 -16.00 3.67
CA GLU A 62 -2.47 -17.23 4.28
C GLU A 62 -3.67 -16.86 5.15
N ARG A 63 -4.83 -17.46 4.86
CA ARG A 63 -6.08 -17.19 5.60
C ARG A 63 -6.46 -18.45 6.35
N GLN A 64 -6.74 -18.29 7.64
CA GLN A 64 -7.21 -19.37 8.51
C GLN A 64 -8.75 -19.47 8.56
N GLY A 65 -9.46 -18.64 7.81
CA GLY A 65 -10.93 -18.66 7.70
C GLY A 65 -11.46 -17.69 6.65
N ASP A 66 -12.77 -17.74 6.43
CA ASP A 66 -13.47 -16.86 5.50
C ASP A 66 -13.79 -15.52 6.17
N ILE A 67 -13.23 -14.44 5.62
CA ILE A 67 -13.51 -13.06 6.03
C ILE A 67 -14.45 -12.45 5.01
N ASP A 68 -15.67 -12.10 5.42
CA ASP A 68 -16.61 -11.35 4.59
C ASP A 68 -16.25 -9.86 4.58
N PHE A 69 -15.43 -9.43 3.62
CA PHE A 69 -15.01 -8.04 3.44
C PHE A 69 -16.13 -7.05 3.07
N LYS A 70 -17.40 -7.49 3.02
CA LYS A 70 -18.56 -6.59 2.92
C LYS A 70 -18.96 -5.98 4.24
N GLN A 71 -18.53 -6.56 5.37
CA GLN A 71 -18.78 -6.00 6.69
C GLN A 71 -17.65 -5.06 7.14
N THR A 72 -17.94 -4.25 8.15
CA THR A 72 -16.97 -3.33 8.76
C THR A 72 -16.15 -4.07 9.81
N TYR A 73 -14.82 -4.00 9.70
CA TYR A 73 -13.90 -4.59 10.67
C TYR A 73 -12.83 -3.59 11.11
N ILE A 74 -12.28 -3.85 12.29
CA ILE A 74 -11.00 -3.31 12.72
C ILE A 74 -9.97 -4.42 12.55
N ILE A 75 -9.00 -4.22 11.66
CA ILE A 75 -7.88 -5.14 11.46
C ILE A 75 -6.75 -4.67 12.36
N THR A 76 -6.25 -5.57 13.21
CA THR A 76 -5.17 -5.30 14.18
C THR A 76 -3.89 -5.98 13.73
N PRO A 77 -3.11 -5.39 12.79
CA PRO A 77 -1.86 -5.99 12.35
C PRO A 77 -0.82 -5.94 13.47
N ASN A 78 0.10 -6.90 13.49
CA ASN A 78 1.34 -6.76 14.23
C ASN A 78 2.15 -5.61 13.60
N HIS A 79 2.62 -4.65 14.40
CA HIS A 79 3.43 -3.53 13.90
C HIS A 79 4.92 -3.91 13.95
N THR A 80 5.36 -4.67 12.95
CA THR A 80 6.73 -5.22 12.92
C THR A 80 7.65 -4.41 12.01
N SER A 81 7.12 -3.73 10.99
CA SER A 81 7.94 -3.01 10.01
C SER A 81 7.20 -1.85 9.36
N ASN A 82 7.95 -0.85 8.87
CA ASN A 82 7.40 0.17 7.97
C ASN A 82 6.80 -0.43 6.69
N LEU A 83 7.20 -1.66 6.34
CA LEU A 83 6.67 -2.39 5.19
C LEU A 83 5.19 -2.77 5.36
N ASP A 84 4.69 -2.82 6.60
CA ASP A 84 3.34 -3.29 6.94
C ASP A 84 2.27 -2.47 6.20
N ILE A 85 2.42 -1.14 6.14
CA ILE A 85 1.49 -0.26 5.43
C ILE A 85 1.37 -0.63 3.94
N PHE A 86 2.49 -0.87 3.28
CA PHE A 86 2.52 -1.17 1.84
C PHE A 86 1.94 -2.56 1.55
N VAL A 87 2.26 -3.55 2.39
CA VAL A 87 1.74 -4.91 2.26
C VAL A 87 0.24 -4.95 2.54
N LEU A 88 -0.22 -4.29 3.60
CA LEU A 88 -1.64 -4.23 3.94
C LEU A 88 -2.44 -3.54 2.83
N LEU A 89 -1.93 -2.45 2.25
CA LEU A 89 -2.54 -1.79 1.09
C LEU A 89 -2.58 -2.66 -0.16
N ALA A 90 -1.56 -3.49 -0.38
CA ALA A 90 -1.51 -4.36 -1.54
C ALA A 90 -2.39 -5.63 -1.36
N ALA A 91 -2.51 -6.12 -0.13
CA ALA A 91 -3.11 -7.42 0.18
C ALA A 91 -4.60 -7.34 0.54
N LEU A 92 -5.04 -6.30 1.25
CA LEU A 92 -6.41 -6.20 1.74
C LEU A 92 -7.33 -5.59 0.67
N PRO A 93 -8.49 -6.20 0.38
CA PRO A 93 -9.49 -5.61 -0.49
C PRO A 93 -10.29 -4.53 0.24
N GLY A 94 -11.06 -3.74 -0.54
CA GLY A 94 -11.99 -2.77 0.01
C GLY A 94 -11.39 -1.39 0.27
N TYR A 95 -12.16 -0.53 0.93
CA TYR A 95 -11.78 0.83 1.30
C TYR A 95 -11.55 0.90 2.81
N PHE A 96 -10.35 1.27 3.22
CA PHE A 96 -9.98 1.38 4.64
C PHE A 96 -8.97 2.51 4.91
N GLY A 97 -8.97 2.96 6.16
CA GLY A 97 -7.98 3.88 6.71
C GLY A 97 -6.98 3.16 7.61
N PHE A 98 -5.83 3.79 7.83
CA PHE A 98 -4.96 3.46 8.95
C PHE A 98 -5.29 4.46 10.07
N MET A 99 -5.31 3.98 11.31
CA MET A 99 -5.43 4.81 12.52
C MET A 99 -4.07 4.98 13.17
#